data_AF-A0A015KQS5-F1
#
_entry.id   AF-A0A015KQS5-F1
#
_cell.length_a   1.000
_cell.length_b   1.000
_cell.length_c   1.000
_cell.angle_alpha   90.00
_cell.angle_beta   90.00
_cell.angle_gamma   90.00
#
_symmetry.space_group_name_H-M   'P 1'
#
loop_
_entity.id
_entity.type
_entity.pdbx_description
1 polymer ?
#
loop_
_entity_poly.entity_id
_entity_poly.type
_entity_poly.pdbx_seq_one_letter_code
_entity_poly.pdbx_strand_id
1 'polypeptide(L)'
;MIETAHEDLIDISPRKLISSNLIKATFGTDYLLQVHASLNDIDKLRRLISKVQKEHNPYGQGILGLTYDIWKGKKEYKDYVQQAGVFTDGQIIVICMSEKQAKAWVSLDYFEIDLTFKRVQGDINEFEVNCYNECYKIALTYARVFTNITNSTSYERMFSLLFNWIYQLTGSNPKIFHIDNTGWKCILGDLDRAQAKGLGLALNRLYPNLTWEEHLTHIFKSCRIHYNRNIKNNKYPNNVKQLMYEYPNANTIERVEEIIQELKNSQEIGYYFILFFGEDTWYASPDNTNVVESCHANENQDGKSLSLEVAILRAKKYNERNFVTCQTQDQYVKRGQSSNKVESFTIQKGNKSRKVTKIHVIDDLEKEKQMISLKEKKLELEEKELKLEKKKLELEKERLELLKSKQELGFTE
;
A
#
# COMPACT_ATOMS: atom_id res chain seq x y z
N MET A 1 22.72 27.72 1.81
CA MET A 1 22.91 26.55 0.92
C MET A 1 22.21 25.32 1.49
N ILE A 2 22.72 24.70 2.57
CA ILE A 2 22.09 23.49 3.13
C ILE A 2 20.65 23.78 3.58
N GLU A 3 20.43 24.82 4.39
CA GLU A 3 19.09 25.25 4.85
C GLU A 3 18.12 25.65 3.73
N THR A 4 18.64 26.09 2.57
CA THR A 4 17.85 26.59 1.45
C THR A 4 17.55 25.54 0.39
N ALA A 5 18.16 24.35 0.48
CA ALA A 5 18.03 23.27 -0.49
C ALA A 5 16.81 22.36 -0.20
N HIS A 6 15.64 22.97 0.00
CA HIS A 6 14.49 22.37 0.69
C HIS A 6 14.03 21.00 0.12
N GLU A 7 14.08 20.79 -1.20
CA GLU A 7 13.72 19.49 -1.82
C GLU A 7 14.82 18.42 -1.68
N ASP A 8 16.10 18.83 -1.61
CA ASP A 8 17.25 17.93 -1.52
C ASP A 8 17.65 17.64 -0.06
N LEU A 9 17.21 18.48 0.88
CA LEU A 9 17.52 18.42 2.32
C LEU A 9 17.07 17.13 3.00
N ILE A 10 15.91 16.60 2.58
CA ILE A 10 15.26 15.42 3.16
C ILE A 10 16.17 14.18 3.13
N ASP A 11 17.08 14.07 2.15
CA ASP A 11 18.05 12.96 2.02
C ASP A 11 19.46 13.47 1.65
N ILE A 12 19.81 14.67 2.12
CA ILE A 12 21.12 15.25 1.83
C ILE A 12 22.20 14.52 2.63
N SER A 13 23.28 14.16 1.94
CA SER A 13 24.49 13.60 2.53
C SER A 13 25.70 14.40 2.06
N PRO A 14 26.85 14.36 2.77
CA PRO A 14 28.05 15.04 2.30
C PRO A 14 28.39 14.69 0.85
N ARG A 15 28.27 13.41 0.48
CA ARG A 15 28.53 12.93 -0.88
C ARG A 15 27.58 13.53 -1.90
N LYS A 16 26.27 13.53 -1.62
CA LYS A 16 25.26 14.11 -2.52
C LYS A 16 25.44 15.61 -2.67
N LEU A 17 25.75 16.30 -1.57
CA LEU A 17 26.01 17.72 -1.60
C LEU A 17 27.23 18.03 -2.50
N ILE A 18 28.31 17.26 -2.35
CA ILE A 18 29.53 17.40 -3.17
C ILE A 18 29.28 17.07 -4.65
N SER A 19 28.45 16.06 -4.96
CA SER A 19 28.16 15.65 -6.33
C SER A 19 27.03 16.45 -7.00
N SER A 20 26.34 17.33 -6.27
CA SER A 20 25.18 18.07 -6.77
C SER A 20 25.58 19.33 -7.54
N ASN A 21 24.72 19.75 -8.46
CA ASN A 21 24.85 21.04 -9.16
C ASN A 21 24.69 22.25 -8.22
N LEU A 22 24.34 22.04 -6.94
CA LEU A 22 24.10 23.09 -5.98
C LEU A 22 25.35 23.93 -5.69
N ILE A 23 26.54 23.31 -5.71
CA ILE A 23 27.82 24.02 -5.50
C ILE A 23 28.05 25.01 -6.64
N LYS A 24 27.88 24.53 -7.88
CA LYS A 24 28.01 25.36 -9.08
C LYS A 24 26.98 26.48 -9.12
N ALA A 25 25.73 26.17 -8.79
CA ALA A 25 24.66 27.17 -8.73
C ALA A 25 24.88 28.23 -7.64
N THR A 26 25.44 27.85 -6.50
CA THR A 26 25.60 28.75 -5.34
C THR A 26 26.90 29.55 -5.39
N PHE A 27 28.00 28.93 -5.81
CA PHE A 27 29.35 29.49 -5.72
C PHE A 27 30.05 29.67 -7.07
N GLY A 28 29.44 29.25 -8.18
CA GLY A 28 30.04 29.33 -9.53
C GLY A 28 31.23 28.40 -9.74
N THR A 29 31.49 27.48 -8.82
CA THR A 29 32.63 26.56 -8.83
C THR A 29 32.16 25.11 -8.92
N ASP A 30 32.99 24.22 -9.46
CA ASP A 30 32.63 22.81 -9.60
C ASP A 30 32.89 22.03 -8.29
N TYR A 31 33.78 22.51 -7.42
CA TYR A 31 34.18 21.81 -6.18
C TYR A 31 34.18 22.73 -4.96
N LEU A 32 33.70 22.23 -3.81
CA LEU A 32 33.72 22.96 -2.52
C LEU A 32 35.14 23.40 -2.10
N LEU A 33 36.17 22.61 -2.42
CA LEU A 33 37.57 22.97 -2.14
C LEU A 33 37.99 24.27 -2.85
N GLN A 34 37.42 24.55 -4.03
CA GLN A 34 37.69 25.79 -4.78
C GLN A 34 37.07 27.02 -4.10
N VAL A 35 36.04 26.83 -3.28
CA VAL A 35 35.46 27.90 -2.46
C VAL A 35 36.37 28.19 -1.26
N HIS A 36 36.77 27.14 -0.52
CA HIS A 36 37.73 27.25 0.58
C HIS A 36 38.28 25.87 0.99
N ALA A 37 39.57 25.78 1.33
CA ALA A 37 40.23 24.52 1.66
C ALA A 37 39.56 23.74 2.83
N SER A 38 39.07 24.47 3.83
CA SER A 38 38.37 23.86 5.00
C SER A 38 37.01 23.24 4.68
N LEU A 39 36.45 23.48 3.48
CA LEU A 39 35.18 22.88 3.05
C LEU A 39 35.35 21.47 2.46
N ASN A 40 36.58 20.95 2.37
CA ASN A 40 36.85 19.55 2.05
C ASN A 40 36.83 18.62 3.28
N ASP A 41 36.49 19.16 4.46
CA ASP A 41 36.29 18.38 5.67
C ASP A 41 34.90 17.73 5.66
N ILE A 42 34.87 16.46 5.25
CA ILE A 42 33.64 15.64 5.16
C ILE A 42 32.97 15.48 6.52
N ASP A 43 33.74 15.40 7.61
CA ASP A 43 33.18 15.21 8.96
C ASP A 43 32.52 16.49 9.44
N LYS A 44 33.10 17.66 9.16
CA LYS A 44 32.50 18.95 9.42
C LYS A 44 31.23 19.16 8.59
N LEU A 45 31.25 18.80 7.30
CA LEU A 45 30.06 18.81 6.45
C LEU A 45 28.96 17.89 7.01
N ARG A 46 29.31 16.68 7.45
CA ARG A 46 28.36 15.75 8.07
C ARG A 46 27.74 16.35 9.32
N ARG A 47 28.53 16.97 10.21
CA ARG A 47 28.04 17.67 11.41
C ARG A 47 27.07 18.80 11.07
N LEU A 48 27.37 19.62 10.07
CA LEU A 48 26.51 20.71 9.63
C LEU A 48 25.18 20.19 9.06
N ILE A 49 25.23 19.17 8.20
CA ILE A 49 24.04 18.51 7.67
C ILE A 49 23.19 17.94 8.79
N SER A 50 23.80 17.19 9.72
CA SER A 50 23.07 16.61 10.86
C SER A 50 22.45 17.67 11.76
N LYS A 51 23.09 18.83 11.92
CA LYS A 51 22.52 19.95 12.67
C LYS A 51 21.23 20.45 12.01
N VAL A 52 21.27 20.76 10.71
CA VAL A 52 20.11 21.27 9.97
C VAL A 52 18.99 20.21 9.92
N GLN A 53 19.34 18.93 9.72
CA GLN A 53 18.35 17.83 9.71
C GLN A 53 17.64 17.67 11.06
N LYS A 54 18.35 17.81 12.19
CA LYS A 54 17.73 17.76 13.52
C LYS A 54 16.82 18.95 13.80
N GLU A 55 17.14 20.13 13.26
CA GLU A 55 16.29 21.31 13.37
C GLU A 55 15.01 21.17 12.56
N HIS A 56 15.08 20.58 11.35
CA HIS A 56 13.92 20.37 10.48
C HIS A 56 13.06 19.18 10.89
N ASN A 57 13.70 18.10 11.38
CA ASN A 57 13.06 16.85 11.77
C ASN A 57 13.39 16.53 13.23
N PRO A 58 12.82 17.29 14.20
CA PRO A 58 13.15 17.15 15.62
C PRO A 58 12.84 15.76 16.20
N TYR A 59 11.90 15.03 15.57
CA TYR A 59 11.50 13.67 15.94
C TYR A 59 12.10 12.59 15.01
N GLY A 60 13.11 12.95 14.21
CA GLY A 60 13.70 12.10 13.19
C GLY A 60 12.80 11.93 11.97
N GLN A 61 13.17 11.00 11.09
CA GLN A 61 12.49 10.73 9.80
C GLN A 61 11.88 9.31 9.74
N GLY A 62 11.68 8.70 10.91
CA GLY A 62 10.99 7.43 11.08
C GLY A 62 9.49 7.62 11.32
N ILE A 63 8.81 6.60 11.83
CA ILE A 63 7.36 6.65 12.07
C ILE A 63 6.95 7.81 13.00
N LEU A 64 7.75 8.13 14.02
CA LEU A 64 7.45 9.22 14.96
C LEU A 64 7.49 10.59 14.26
N GLY A 65 8.55 10.86 13.48
CA GLY A 65 8.66 12.05 12.64
C GLY A 65 7.48 12.22 11.71
N LEU A 66 7.16 11.15 10.98
CA LEU A 66 6.07 11.14 10.01
C LEU A 66 4.72 11.46 10.68
N THR A 67 4.41 10.80 11.81
CA THR A 67 3.15 11.04 12.53
C THR A 67 3.06 12.47 13.06
N TYR A 68 4.17 13.05 13.55
CA TYR A 68 4.22 14.44 13.97
C TYR A 68 3.99 15.41 12.81
N ASP A 69 4.60 15.15 11.66
CA ASP A 69 4.47 15.96 10.46
C ASP A 69 3.06 15.96 9.88
N ILE A 70 2.41 14.79 9.89
CA ILE A 70 0.99 14.65 9.51
C ILE A 70 0.11 15.43 10.50
N TRP A 71 0.35 15.30 11.81
CA TRP A 71 -0.38 16.04 12.84
C TRP A 71 -0.22 17.55 12.69
N LYS A 72 0.97 18.04 12.32
CA LYS A 72 1.22 19.45 11.98
C LYS A 72 0.54 19.89 10.68
N GLY A 73 -0.03 18.98 9.90
CA GLY A 73 -0.71 19.28 8.64
C GLY A 73 0.26 19.64 7.52
N LYS A 74 1.48 19.07 7.49
CA LYS A 74 2.42 19.28 6.37
C LYS A 74 1.75 18.85 5.05
N LYS A 75 1.66 19.79 4.12
CA LYS A 75 0.95 19.62 2.83
C LYS A 75 1.51 18.49 1.96
N GLU A 76 2.79 18.18 2.13
CA GLU A 76 3.50 17.14 1.35
C GLU A 76 2.89 15.74 1.54
N TYR A 77 2.34 15.45 2.73
CA TYR A 77 1.69 14.16 3.02
C TYR A 77 0.18 14.19 2.75
N LYS A 78 -0.40 15.38 2.67
CA LYS A 78 -1.82 15.58 2.42
C LYS A 78 -2.24 14.91 1.11
N ASP A 79 -3.44 14.31 1.14
CA ASP A 79 -4.10 13.65 0.01
C ASP A 79 -3.37 12.42 -0.56
N TYR A 80 -2.25 12.01 0.07
CA TYR A 80 -1.47 10.84 -0.32
C TYR A 80 -1.27 9.85 0.82
N VAL A 81 -0.83 10.30 2.00
CA VAL A 81 -0.76 9.45 3.20
C VAL A 81 -2.13 9.44 3.86
N GLN A 82 -2.79 8.28 3.83
CA GLN A 82 -4.14 8.13 4.35
C GLN A 82 -4.13 7.75 5.83
N GLN A 83 -3.19 6.89 6.22
CA GLN A 83 -3.04 6.44 7.60
C GLN A 83 -1.57 6.22 7.92
N ALA A 84 -1.16 6.59 9.12
CA ALA A 84 0.17 6.31 9.66
C ALA A 84 0.05 6.04 11.16
N GLY A 85 0.66 4.95 11.64
CA GLY A 85 0.65 4.65 13.07
C GLY A 85 1.31 3.32 13.42
N VAL A 86 1.29 3.04 14.73
CA VAL A 86 1.81 1.80 15.33
C VAL A 86 0.68 1.13 16.09
N PHE A 87 0.45 -0.16 15.82
CA PHE A 87 -0.53 -0.98 16.54
C PHE A 87 0.05 -1.52 17.85
N THR A 88 -0.82 -2.03 18.72
CA THR A 88 -0.45 -2.56 20.05
C THR A 88 0.55 -3.71 20.00
N ASP A 89 0.55 -4.48 18.91
CA ASP A 89 1.49 -5.56 18.63
C ASP A 89 2.82 -5.08 18.02
N GLY A 90 3.02 -3.77 17.90
CA GLY A 90 4.20 -3.16 17.31
C GLY A 90 4.19 -3.09 15.78
N GLN A 91 3.10 -3.50 15.12
CA GLN A 91 2.99 -3.35 13.67
C GLN A 91 2.93 -1.86 13.31
N ILE A 92 3.88 -1.41 12.51
CA ILE A 92 3.84 -0.12 11.82
C ILE A 92 2.99 -0.29 10.56
N ILE A 93 2.06 0.62 10.32
CA ILE A 93 1.33 0.73 9.05
C ILE A 93 1.35 2.18 8.61
N VAL A 94 1.84 2.42 7.40
CA VAL A 94 1.64 3.67 6.67
C VAL A 94 1.00 3.36 5.32
N ILE A 95 -0.27 3.76 5.14
CA ILE A 95 -1.01 3.57 3.89
C ILE A 95 -0.88 4.81 3.03
N CYS A 96 -0.38 4.63 1.81
CA CYS A 96 -0.19 5.67 0.83
C CYS A 96 -0.98 5.37 -0.45
N MET A 97 -1.94 6.23 -0.78
CA MET A 97 -2.79 6.13 -1.96
C MET A 97 -3.56 7.45 -2.12
N SER A 98 -3.58 8.04 -3.30
CA SER A 98 -4.45 9.19 -3.60
C SER A 98 -5.86 8.76 -4.01
N GLU A 99 -6.83 9.66 -3.94
CA GLU A 99 -8.20 9.42 -4.43
C GLU A 99 -8.21 8.97 -5.90
N LYS A 100 -7.36 9.58 -6.75
CA LYS A 100 -7.22 9.21 -8.17
C LYS A 100 -6.75 7.77 -8.33
N GLN A 101 -5.77 7.35 -7.51
CA GLN A 101 -5.28 5.98 -7.52
C GLN A 101 -6.35 5.00 -7.03
N ALA A 102 -7.06 5.32 -5.95
CA ALA A 102 -8.14 4.47 -5.42
C ALA A 102 -9.25 4.23 -6.47
N LYS A 103 -9.70 5.31 -7.15
CA LYS A 103 -10.70 5.22 -8.22
C LYS A 103 -10.21 4.38 -9.41
N ALA A 104 -8.94 4.49 -9.76
CA ALA A 104 -8.36 3.68 -10.83
C ALA A 104 -8.23 2.21 -10.40
N TRP A 105 -7.86 1.95 -9.15
CA TRP A 105 -7.69 0.59 -8.60
C TRP A 105 -8.98 -0.22 -8.63
N VAL A 106 -10.10 0.36 -8.19
CA VAL A 106 -11.39 -0.36 -8.20
C VAL A 106 -11.92 -0.67 -9.61
N SER A 107 -11.35 -0.06 -10.64
CA SER A 107 -11.73 -0.29 -12.04
C SER A 107 -10.91 -1.38 -12.74
N LEU A 108 -9.91 -1.94 -12.05
CA LEU A 108 -9.07 -3.01 -12.60
C LEU A 108 -9.81 -4.34 -12.64
N ASP A 109 -9.51 -5.16 -13.64
CA ASP A 109 -9.89 -6.57 -13.65
C ASP A 109 -8.90 -7.41 -12.85
N TYR A 110 -7.60 -7.05 -12.88
CA TYR A 110 -6.56 -7.72 -12.11
C TYR A 110 -5.47 -6.74 -11.66
N PHE A 111 -4.70 -7.14 -10.65
CA PHE A 111 -3.51 -6.42 -10.21
C PHE A 111 -2.52 -7.37 -9.53
N GLU A 112 -1.27 -6.93 -9.42
CA GLU A 112 -0.17 -7.62 -8.77
C GLU A 112 0.12 -7.00 -7.40
N ILE A 113 0.48 -7.86 -6.43
CA ILE A 113 0.92 -7.48 -5.11
C ILE A 113 2.29 -8.09 -4.80
N ASP A 114 3.17 -7.30 -4.20
CA ASP A 114 4.48 -7.79 -3.73
C ASP A 114 4.97 -6.99 -2.53
N LEU A 115 5.92 -7.58 -1.79
CA LEU A 115 6.61 -6.96 -0.67
C LEU A 115 8.11 -6.82 -0.99
N THR A 116 8.60 -5.58 -0.99
CA THR A 116 10.01 -5.26 -1.20
C THR A 116 10.72 -4.86 0.10
N PHE A 117 11.95 -5.35 0.26
CA PHE A 117 12.75 -5.24 1.49
C PHE A 117 13.85 -4.17 1.43
N LYS A 118 14.06 -3.53 0.28
CA LYS A 118 15.27 -2.72 0.02
C LYS A 118 15.05 -1.22 0.15
N ARG A 119 13.80 -0.75 0.20
CA ARG A 119 13.50 0.68 0.04
C ARG A 119 13.83 1.48 1.28
N VAL A 120 13.35 1.03 2.44
CA VAL A 120 13.49 1.74 3.71
C VAL A 120 14.63 1.12 4.52
N GLN A 121 15.37 1.94 5.26
CA GLN A 121 16.40 1.48 6.18
C GLN A 121 15.75 0.89 7.44
N GLY A 122 16.26 -0.26 7.89
CA GLY A 122 15.78 -0.96 9.09
C GLY A 122 14.76 -2.03 8.75
N ASP A 123 13.82 -2.26 9.66
CA ASP A 123 12.88 -3.40 9.59
C ASP A 123 11.59 -3.09 8.82
N ILE A 124 11.46 -1.88 8.26
CA ILE A 124 10.28 -1.47 7.50
C ILE A 124 10.44 -1.92 6.05
N ASN A 125 9.47 -2.70 5.59
CA ASN A 125 9.32 -3.13 4.21
C ASN A 125 8.22 -2.32 3.52
N GLU A 126 8.19 -2.37 2.20
CA GLU A 126 7.20 -1.70 1.37
C GLU A 126 6.37 -2.75 0.61
N PHE A 127 5.07 -2.73 0.83
CA PHE A 127 4.09 -3.52 0.10
C PHE A 127 3.49 -2.67 -1.01
N GLU A 128 3.38 -3.20 -2.22
CA GLU A 128 2.90 -2.48 -3.39
C GLU A 128 1.69 -3.16 -4.03
N VAL A 129 0.82 -2.34 -4.61
CA VAL A 129 -0.27 -2.78 -5.49
C VAL A 129 -0.04 -2.18 -6.86
N ASN A 130 0.28 -3.03 -7.84
CA ASN A 130 0.71 -2.62 -9.17
C ASN A 130 -0.15 -3.25 -10.26
N CYS A 131 -0.27 -2.59 -11.40
CA CYS A 131 -0.86 -3.19 -12.60
C CYS A 131 -0.31 -2.50 -13.85
N TYR A 132 -0.11 -3.29 -14.91
CA TYR A 132 0.32 -2.76 -16.20
C TYR A 132 -0.88 -2.21 -16.94
N ASN A 133 -0.79 -0.93 -17.32
CA ASN A 133 -1.81 -0.31 -18.11
C ASN A 133 -1.51 -0.50 -19.60
N GLU A 134 -2.27 -1.36 -20.26
CA GLU A 134 -2.11 -1.67 -21.68
C GLU A 134 -2.34 -0.46 -22.60
N CYS A 135 -3.21 0.47 -22.22
CA CYS A 135 -3.51 1.65 -23.04
C CYS A 135 -2.33 2.62 -23.09
N TYR A 136 -1.67 2.85 -21.94
CA TYR A 136 -0.57 3.82 -21.82
C TYR A 136 0.81 3.15 -21.84
N LYS A 137 0.86 1.82 -21.91
CA LYS A 137 2.08 1.00 -21.92
C LYS A 137 3.03 1.28 -20.74
N ILE A 138 2.45 1.49 -19.55
CA ILE A 138 3.18 1.87 -18.34
C ILE A 138 2.68 1.05 -17.14
N ALA A 139 3.61 0.68 -16.26
CA ALA A 139 3.28 0.11 -14.97
C ALA A 139 2.85 1.22 -13.99
N LEU A 140 1.69 1.02 -13.36
CA LEU A 140 1.13 1.98 -12.39
C LEU A 140 1.06 1.33 -11.01
N THR A 141 1.40 2.13 -9.99
CA THR A 141 1.21 1.77 -8.59
C THR A 141 -0.02 2.47 -8.03
N TYR A 142 -0.94 1.69 -7.48
CA TYR A 142 -2.24 2.14 -7.00
C TYR A 142 -2.25 2.37 -5.49
N ALA A 143 -1.52 1.57 -4.74
CA ALA A 143 -1.35 1.75 -3.31
C ALA A 143 0.02 1.26 -2.86
N ARG A 144 0.49 1.83 -1.75
CA ARG A 144 1.68 1.38 -1.04
C ARG A 144 1.39 1.27 0.43
N VAL A 145 2.00 0.29 1.09
CA VAL A 145 1.98 0.18 2.54
C VAL A 145 3.38 -0.02 3.08
N PHE A 146 3.83 0.85 3.97
CA PHE A 146 5.06 0.63 4.72
C PHE A 146 4.74 -0.11 6.01
N THR A 147 5.35 -1.29 6.23
CA THR A 147 5.09 -2.13 7.39
C THR A 147 6.29 -2.99 7.78
N ASN A 148 6.39 -3.34 9.06
CA ASN A 148 7.52 -4.11 9.63
C ASN A 148 7.17 -5.54 10.05
N ILE A 149 5.89 -5.91 10.11
CA ILE A 149 5.45 -7.24 10.51
C ILE A 149 4.66 -7.89 9.38
N THR A 150 5.06 -9.10 9.00
CA THR A 150 4.57 -9.83 7.81
C THR A 150 3.96 -11.19 8.17
N ASN A 151 3.26 -11.28 9.30
CA ASN A 151 2.46 -12.46 9.63
C ASN A 151 1.01 -12.33 9.11
N SER A 152 0.23 -13.42 9.14
CA SER A 152 -1.14 -13.43 8.59
C SER A 152 -2.07 -12.40 9.22
N THR A 153 -1.98 -12.17 10.53
CA THR A 153 -2.82 -11.18 11.24
C THR A 153 -2.44 -9.76 10.83
N SER A 154 -1.15 -9.49 10.67
CA SER A 154 -0.63 -8.20 10.19
C SER A 154 -1.04 -7.93 8.74
N TYR A 155 -1.03 -8.94 7.88
CA TYR A 155 -1.54 -8.84 6.50
C TYR A 155 -3.06 -8.66 6.45
N GLU A 156 -3.83 -9.41 7.23
CA GLU A 156 -5.29 -9.24 7.33
C GLU A 156 -5.65 -7.80 7.71
N ARG A 157 -4.97 -7.25 8.72
CA ARG A 157 -5.13 -5.86 9.14
C ARG A 157 -4.80 -4.90 8.00
N MET A 158 -3.67 -5.10 7.33
CA MET A 158 -3.24 -4.27 6.21
C MET A 158 -4.27 -4.25 5.07
N PHE A 159 -4.73 -5.41 4.60
CA PHE A 159 -5.73 -5.51 3.54
C PHE A 159 -7.07 -4.93 3.97
N SER A 160 -7.53 -5.20 5.20
CA SER A 160 -8.77 -4.62 5.73
C SER A 160 -8.72 -3.09 5.73
N LEU A 161 -7.58 -2.50 6.12
CA LEU A 161 -7.40 -1.05 6.10
C LEU A 161 -7.33 -0.50 4.67
N LEU A 162 -6.65 -1.18 3.75
CA LEU A 162 -6.63 -0.80 2.33
C LEU A 162 -8.06 -0.76 1.75
N PHE A 163 -8.87 -1.78 1.99
CA PHE A 163 -10.26 -1.84 1.52
C PHE A 163 -11.13 -0.74 2.14
N ASN A 164 -10.97 -0.48 3.44
CA ASN A 164 -11.66 0.64 4.08
C ASN A 164 -11.26 1.98 3.47
N TRP A 165 -9.97 2.21 3.20
CA TRP A 165 -9.50 3.45 2.58
C TRP A 165 -9.95 3.63 1.14
N ILE A 166 -10.11 2.54 0.38
CA ILE A 166 -10.81 2.60 -0.91
C ILE A 166 -12.20 3.19 -0.69
N TYR A 167 -13.00 2.66 0.23
CA TYR A 167 -14.33 3.19 0.52
C TYR A 167 -14.31 4.65 0.97
N GLN A 168 -13.40 5.04 1.87
CA GLN A 168 -13.30 6.44 2.31
C GLN A 168 -12.97 7.40 1.17
N LEU A 169 -12.15 6.98 0.19
CA LEU A 169 -11.74 7.83 -0.93
C LEU A 169 -12.71 7.80 -2.11
N THR A 170 -13.37 6.67 -2.37
CA THR A 170 -14.23 6.50 -3.56
C THR A 170 -15.73 6.59 -3.25
N GLY A 171 -16.12 6.40 -1.99
CA GLY A 171 -17.50 6.22 -1.56
C GLY A 171 -18.08 4.82 -1.83
N SER A 172 -17.29 3.90 -2.40
CA SER A 172 -17.74 2.55 -2.75
C SER A 172 -16.73 1.49 -2.31
N ASN A 173 -17.21 0.38 -1.73
CA ASN A 173 -16.37 -0.77 -1.46
C ASN A 173 -15.79 -1.36 -2.75
N PRO A 174 -14.60 -1.98 -2.70
CA PRO A 174 -14.12 -2.78 -3.81
C PRO A 174 -15.12 -3.90 -4.09
N LYS A 175 -15.42 -4.11 -5.38
CA LYS A 175 -16.26 -5.22 -5.83
C LYS A 175 -15.41 -6.39 -6.25
N ILE A 176 -15.92 -7.59 -6.03
CA ILE A 176 -15.20 -8.83 -6.33
C ILE A 176 -16.02 -9.66 -7.29
N PHE A 177 -15.40 -10.08 -8.40
CA PHE A 177 -16.12 -10.67 -9.50
C PHE A 177 -16.91 -11.92 -9.12
N HIS A 178 -16.35 -12.83 -8.32
CA HIS A 178 -17.05 -14.06 -7.92
C HIS A 178 -18.19 -13.86 -6.90
N ILE A 179 -18.32 -12.65 -6.35
CA ILE A 179 -19.41 -12.28 -5.43
C ILE A 179 -20.42 -11.36 -6.13
N ASP A 180 -19.91 -10.32 -6.80
CA ASP A 180 -20.68 -9.21 -7.35
C ASP A 180 -20.88 -9.29 -8.88
N ASN A 181 -20.32 -10.32 -9.55
CA ASN A 181 -20.23 -10.46 -11.01
C ASN A 181 -19.56 -9.25 -11.72
N THR A 182 -18.84 -8.42 -10.95
CA THR A 182 -18.15 -7.20 -11.40
C THR A 182 -16.97 -6.89 -10.48
N GLY A 183 -16.00 -6.09 -10.94
CA GLY A 183 -14.84 -5.69 -10.14
C GLY A 183 -13.66 -6.63 -10.30
N TRP A 184 -12.87 -6.79 -9.25
CA TRP A 184 -11.62 -7.54 -9.28
C TRP A 184 -11.87 -9.02 -9.55
N LYS A 185 -11.24 -9.52 -10.62
CA LYS A 185 -11.29 -10.92 -11.05
C LYS A 185 -10.09 -11.70 -10.56
N CYS A 186 -8.92 -11.07 -10.47
CA CYS A 186 -7.68 -11.75 -10.10
C CYS A 186 -6.72 -10.85 -9.31
N ILE A 187 -6.12 -11.39 -8.25
CA ILE A 187 -5.04 -10.78 -7.49
C ILE A 187 -3.82 -11.68 -7.63
N LEU A 188 -2.80 -11.18 -8.31
CA LEU A 188 -1.56 -11.90 -8.55
C LEU A 188 -0.58 -11.58 -7.43
N GLY A 189 0.04 -12.60 -6.85
CA GLY A 189 1.06 -12.38 -5.84
C GLY A 189 2.08 -13.49 -5.78
N ASP A 190 3.07 -13.27 -4.94
CA ASP A 190 4.07 -14.27 -4.61
C ASP A 190 3.49 -15.40 -3.75
N LEU A 191 4.21 -16.51 -3.65
CA LEU A 191 3.82 -17.67 -2.83
C LEU A 191 4.10 -17.46 -1.34
N ASP A 192 3.72 -16.30 -0.81
CA ASP A 192 3.76 -16.01 0.62
C ASP A 192 2.46 -16.46 1.28
N ARG A 193 2.55 -17.51 2.10
CA ARG A 193 1.40 -18.08 2.82
C ARG A 193 0.78 -17.09 3.80
N ALA A 194 1.58 -16.28 4.46
CA ALA A 194 1.08 -15.31 5.42
C ALA A 194 0.29 -14.21 4.71
N GLN A 195 0.82 -13.72 3.58
CA GLN A 195 0.17 -12.74 2.72
C GLN A 195 -1.15 -13.27 2.15
N ALA A 196 -1.14 -14.47 1.55
CA ALA A 196 -2.34 -15.08 0.98
C ALA A 196 -3.40 -15.31 2.07
N LYS A 197 -3.04 -15.91 3.21
CA LYS A 197 -3.99 -16.10 4.32
C LYS A 197 -4.55 -14.77 4.84
N GLY A 198 -3.69 -13.75 4.99
CA GLY A 198 -4.14 -12.41 5.41
C GLY A 198 -5.13 -11.79 4.42
N LEU A 199 -4.88 -11.91 3.12
CA LEU A 199 -5.82 -11.50 2.08
C LEU A 199 -7.16 -12.23 2.21
N GLY A 200 -7.13 -13.56 2.30
CA GLY A 200 -8.35 -14.38 2.46
C GLY A 200 -9.17 -13.98 3.70
N LEU A 201 -8.50 -13.74 4.83
CA LEU A 201 -9.17 -13.31 6.07
C LEU A 201 -9.80 -11.92 5.93
N ALA A 202 -9.13 -10.98 5.26
CA ALA A 202 -9.69 -9.66 4.98
C ALA A 202 -10.89 -9.73 4.03
N LEU A 203 -10.85 -10.63 3.04
CA LEU A 203 -11.97 -10.89 2.13
C LEU A 203 -13.16 -11.52 2.86
N ASN A 204 -12.92 -12.52 3.70
CA ASN A 204 -13.95 -13.13 4.55
C ASN A 204 -14.59 -12.10 5.50
N ARG A 205 -13.83 -11.14 6.02
CA ARG A 205 -14.41 -10.03 6.82
C ARG A 205 -15.33 -9.14 5.98
N LEU A 206 -14.98 -8.84 4.74
CA LEU A 206 -15.84 -8.08 3.83
C LEU A 206 -17.07 -8.87 3.39
N TYR A 207 -16.91 -10.16 3.16
CA TYR A 207 -17.91 -11.07 2.59
C TYR A 207 -17.95 -12.37 3.41
N PRO A 208 -18.69 -12.42 4.53
CA PRO A 208 -18.66 -13.56 5.46
C PRO A 208 -19.33 -14.83 4.93
N ASN A 209 -19.83 -14.82 3.70
CA ASN A 209 -20.55 -15.94 3.08
C ASN A 209 -19.64 -17.11 2.67
N LEU A 210 -18.34 -16.85 2.50
CA LEU A 210 -17.33 -17.86 2.16
C LEU A 210 -16.21 -17.84 3.19
N THR A 211 -15.60 -18.99 3.44
CA THR A 211 -14.36 -19.10 4.22
C THR A 211 -13.20 -18.36 3.54
N TRP A 212 -12.14 -18.08 4.29
CA TRP A 212 -10.98 -17.39 3.73
C TRP A 212 -10.28 -18.23 2.66
N GLU A 213 -10.29 -19.56 2.78
CA GLU A 213 -9.81 -20.49 1.76
C GLU A 213 -10.66 -20.43 0.49
N GLU A 214 -12.00 -20.49 0.63
CA GLU A 214 -12.94 -20.42 -0.51
C GLU A 214 -12.83 -19.10 -1.27
N HIS A 215 -12.53 -18.00 -0.59
CA HIS A 215 -12.23 -16.73 -1.24
C HIS A 215 -10.95 -16.79 -2.09
N LEU A 216 -9.92 -17.47 -1.61
CA LEU A 216 -8.60 -17.42 -2.21
C LEU A 216 -8.39 -18.26 -3.47
N THR A 217 -8.87 -19.49 -3.63
CA THR A 217 -10.27 -19.67 -3.92
C THR A 217 -10.57 -18.78 -5.14
N HIS A 218 -11.74 -18.22 -5.31
CA HIS A 218 -12.09 -17.52 -6.55
C HIS A 218 -11.22 -16.34 -7.08
N ILE A 219 -10.23 -15.81 -6.36
CA ILE A 219 -9.56 -14.54 -6.71
C ILE A 219 -8.02 -14.56 -6.75
N PHE A 220 -7.32 -15.44 -6.03
CA PHE A 220 -5.86 -15.34 -5.88
C PHE A 220 -5.12 -16.26 -6.85
N LYS A 221 -4.14 -15.68 -7.56
CA LYS A 221 -3.26 -16.40 -8.50
C LYS A 221 -1.81 -16.23 -8.08
N SER A 222 -1.11 -17.33 -7.84
CA SER A 222 0.32 -17.27 -7.55
C SER A 222 1.16 -17.03 -8.80
N CYS A 223 2.25 -16.29 -8.68
CA CYS A 223 3.25 -16.16 -9.74
C CYS A 223 3.86 -17.52 -10.12
N ARG A 224 3.73 -17.90 -11.40
CA ARG A 224 4.24 -19.17 -11.94
C ARG A 224 5.77 -19.24 -11.92
N ILE A 225 6.45 -18.11 -12.05
CA ILE A 225 7.91 -18.04 -11.97
C ILE A 225 8.36 -18.39 -10.54
N HIS A 226 7.75 -17.77 -9.53
CA HIS A 226 8.05 -18.05 -8.13
C HIS A 226 7.68 -19.48 -7.75
N TYR A 227 6.57 -19.99 -8.26
CA TYR A 227 6.18 -21.40 -8.13
C TYR A 227 7.25 -22.36 -8.66
N ASN A 228 7.65 -22.19 -9.92
CA ASN A 228 8.64 -23.05 -10.56
C ASN A 228 10.01 -22.99 -9.86
N ARG A 229 10.41 -21.80 -9.41
CA ARG A 229 11.65 -21.57 -8.65
C ARG A 229 11.60 -22.29 -7.29
N ASN A 230 10.46 -22.23 -6.59
CA ASN A 230 10.26 -22.90 -5.31
C ASN A 230 10.34 -24.43 -5.45
N ILE A 231 9.68 -25.02 -6.46
CA ILE A 231 9.79 -26.47 -6.72
C ILE A 231 11.24 -26.87 -6.97
N LYS A 232 11.94 -26.10 -7.82
CA LYS A 232 13.34 -26.38 -8.18
C LYS A 232 14.24 -26.40 -6.94
N ASN A 233 14.10 -25.40 -6.08
CA ASN A 233 14.96 -25.21 -4.90
C ASN A 233 14.60 -26.11 -3.71
N ASN A 234 13.38 -26.66 -3.68
CA ASN A 234 12.96 -27.55 -2.61
C ASN A 234 13.56 -28.97 -2.78
N LYS A 235 13.59 -29.75 -1.70
CA LYS A 235 14.14 -31.11 -1.64
C LYS A 235 13.12 -32.21 -1.96
N TYR A 236 11.98 -31.87 -2.55
CA TYR A 236 10.95 -32.85 -2.90
C TYR A 236 11.48 -33.99 -3.77
N PRO A 237 10.93 -35.21 -3.61
CA PRO A 237 11.15 -36.32 -4.52
C PRO A 237 10.81 -35.94 -5.98
N ASN A 238 11.52 -36.53 -6.95
CA ASN A 238 11.35 -36.19 -8.37
C ASN A 238 9.93 -36.44 -8.88
N ASN A 239 9.26 -37.50 -8.44
CA ASN A 239 7.86 -37.78 -8.78
C ASN A 239 6.92 -36.68 -8.27
N VAL A 240 7.14 -36.18 -7.05
CA VAL A 240 6.37 -35.06 -6.50
C VAL A 240 6.65 -33.79 -7.31
N LYS A 241 7.91 -33.49 -7.65
CA LYS A 241 8.25 -32.34 -8.51
C LYS A 241 7.60 -32.41 -9.88
N GLN A 242 7.53 -33.58 -10.50
CA GLN A 242 6.87 -33.79 -11.79
C GLN A 242 5.37 -33.44 -11.70
N LEU A 243 4.67 -33.98 -10.70
CA LEU A 243 3.27 -33.65 -10.44
C LEU A 243 3.06 -32.16 -10.18
N MET A 244 3.95 -31.53 -9.41
CA MET A 244 3.89 -30.08 -9.16
C MET A 244 4.09 -29.26 -10.45
N TYR A 245 4.97 -29.66 -11.35
CA TYR A 245 5.13 -29.00 -12.66
C TYR A 245 3.97 -29.28 -13.61
N GLU A 246 3.35 -30.46 -13.53
CA GLU A 246 2.20 -30.84 -14.34
C GLU A 246 0.95 -30.04 -13.93
N TYR A 247 0.76 -29.80 -12.62
CA TYR A 247 -0.42 -29.12 -12.06
C TYR A 247 -0.89 -27.86 -12.82
N PRO A 248 -0.07 -26.80 -13.01
CA PRO A 248 -0.50 -25.61 -13.75
C PRO A 248 -0.69 -25.82 -15.26
N ASN A 249 -0.27 -26.97 -15.80
CA ASN A 249 -0.29 -27.30 -17.23
C ASN A 249 -1.30 -28.41 -17.56
N ALA A 250 -2.04 -28.90 -16.56
CA ALA A 250 -3.04 -29.93 -16.77
C ALA A 250 -4.21 -29.36 -17.59
N ASN A 251 -4.59 -30.08 -18.64
CA ASN A 251 -5.58 -29.61 -19.61
C ASN A 251 -7.03 -29.93 -19.22
N THR A 252 -7.24 -30.68 -18.13
CA THR A 252 -8.57 -31.10 -17.66
C THR A 252 -8.68 -30.97 -16.15
N ILE A 253 -9.88 -30.64 -15.66
CA ILE A 253 -10.17 -30.51 -14.23
C ILE A 253 -9.94 -31.84 -13.51
N GLU A 254 -10.34 -32.94 -14.15
CA GLU A 254 -10.18 -34.29 -13.59
C GLU A 254 -8.70 -34.59 -13.33
N ARG A 255 -7.81 -34.23 -14.25
CA ARG A 255 -6.37 -34.43 -14.07
C ARG A 255 -5.81 -33.53 -12.95
N VAL A 256 -6.30 -32.30 -12.85
CA VAL A 256 -5.95 -31.39 -11.74
C VAL A 256 -6.33 -32.02 -10.40
N GLU A 257 -7.54 -32.57 -10.29
CA GLU A 257 -8.03 -33.23 -9.08
C GLU A 257 -7.23 -34.49 -8.72
N GLU A 258 -6.89 -35.32 -9.71
CA GLU A 258 -6.01 -36.48 -9.54
C GLU A 258 -4.63 -36.06 -9.00
N ILE A 259 -4.01 -35.05 -9.62
CA ILE A 259 -2.70 -34.53 -9.18
C ILE A 259 -2.80 -34.02 -7.74
N ILE A 260 -3.86 -33.31 -7.36
CA ILE A 260 -4.07 -32.86 -5.97
C ILE A 260 -4.14 -34.06 -5.03
N GLN A 261 -4.84 -35.12 -5.40
CA GLN A 261 -4.99 -36.29 -4.56
C GLN A 261 -3.68 -37.06 -4.40
N GLU A 262 -2.93 -37.24 -5.49
CA GLU A 262 -1.59 -37.84 -5.47
C GLU A 262 -0.63 -37.04 -4.59
N LEU A 263 -0.65 -35.72 -4.72
CA LEU A 263 0.16 -34.80 -3.92
C LEU A 263 -0.23 -34.84 -2.43
N LYS A 264 -1.53 -34.89 -2.09
CA LYS A 264 -2.00 -35.09 -0.70
C LYS A 264 -1.50 -36.40 -0.09
N ASN A 265 -1.51 -37.48 -0.86
CA ASN A 265 -1.06 -38.79 -0.40
C ASN A 265 0.46 -38.83 -0.12
N SER A 266 1.24 -37.93 -0.74
CA SER A 266 2.69 -37.86 -0.56
C SER A 266 3.16 -37.26 0.78
N GLN A 267 2.24 -36.77 1.62
CA GLN A 267 2.50 -36.09 2.91
C GLN A 267 3.39 -34.81 2.82
N GLU A 268 3.87 -34.43 1.63
CA GLU A 268 4.63 -33.21 1.35
C GLU A 268 3.69 -31.99 1.16
N ILE A 269 2.74 -31.82 2.08
CA ILE A 269 1.66 -30.83 1.98
C ILE A 269 2.12 -29.50 2.58
N GLY A 270 2.92 -28.76 1.82
CA GLY A 270 3.33 -27.40 2.21
C GLY A 270 2.87 -26.27 1.28
N TYR A 271 2.49 -26.57 0.02
CA TYR A 271 2.56 -25.55 -1.05
C TYR A 271 1.49 -25.65 -2.14
N TYR A 272 0.21 -25.84 -1.78
CA TYR A 272 -0.87 -25.75 -2.78
C TYR A 272 -1.53 -24.37 -2.73
N PHE A 273 -0.97 -23.43 -3.48
CA PHE A 273 -1.68 -22.19 -3.83
C PHE A 273 -1.45 -21.83 -5.29
N ILE A 274 -1.55 -22.80 -6.20
CA ILE A 274 -2.06 -22.49 -7.54
C ILE A 274 -3.52 -22.83 -7.44
N LEU A 275 -4.31 -21.81 -7.23
CA LEU A 275 -5.73 -21.92 -7.00
C LEU A 275 -6.34 -21.79 -8.41
N PHE A 276 -7.02 -22.83 -8.87
CA PHE A 276 -7.58 -22.95 -10.22
C PHE A 276 -8.98 -22.31 -10.24
N PHE A 277 -9.19 -21.22 -10.97
CA PHE A 277 -10.51 -20.59 -11.17
C PHE A 277 -10.99 -20.69 -12.59
N GLY A 278 -12.28 -20.40 -12.78
CA GLY A 278 -12.97 -20.51 -14.06
C GLY A 278 -12.11 -20.05 -15.24
N GLU A 279 -12.09 -20.88 -16.28
CA GLU A 279 -11.18 -20.83 -17.43
C GLU A 279 -10.98 -19.41 -17.98
N ASP A 280 -12.08 -18.67 -18.17
CA ASP A 280 -12.07 -17.31 -18.72
C ASP A 280 -11.32 -16.30 -17.85
N THR A 281 -11.39 -16.43 -16.52
CA THR A 281 -10.72 -15.50 -15.59
C THR A 281 -9.24 -15.85 -15.42
N TRP A 282 -8.92 -17.14 -15.46
CA TRP A 282 -7.54 -17.63 -15.34
C TRP A 282 -6.64 -17.12 -16.48
N TYR A 283 -7.14 -17.19 -17.72
CA TYR A 283 -6.41 -16.75 -18.91
C TYR A 283 -6.46 -15.23 -19.15
N ALA A 284 -7.39 -14.52 -18.51
CA ALA A 284 -7.48 -13.05 -18.63
C ALA A 284 -6.40 -12.30 -17.84
N SER A 285 -5.65 -12.99 -16.97
CA SER A 285 -4.60 -12.39 -16.15
C SER A 285 -3.23 -13.02 -16.43
N PRO A 286 -2.12 -12.27 -16.27
CA PRO A 286 -0.77 -12.80 -16.48
C PRO A 286 -0.45 -14.02 -15.59
N ASP A 287 0.63 -14.73 -15.95
CA ASP A 287 1.16 -15.86 -15.16
C ASP A 287 2.36 -15.45 -14.28
N ASN A 288 2.77 -14.19 -14.33
CA ASN A 288 3.98 -13.70 -13.68
C ASN A 288 3.74 -12.34 -13.02
N THR A 289 4.70 -11.96 -12.18
CA THR A 289 4.76 -10.70 -11.44
C THR A 289 5.81 -9.75 -12.03
N ASN A 290 6.02 -9.78 -13.35
CA ASN A 290 7.06 -8.97 -13.98
C ASN A 290 6.78 -7.47 -13.83
N VAL A 291 5.51 -7.07 -13.74
CA VAL A 291 5.13 -5.66 -13.63
C VAL A 291 5.57 -5.12 -12.28
N VAL A 292 5.20 -5.79 -11.19
CA VAL A 292 5.59 -5.39 -9.84
C VAL A 292 7.12 -5.45 -9.66
N GLU A 293 7.80 -6.48 -10.20
CA GLU A 293 9.27 -6.54 -10.22
C GLU A 293 9.91 -5.36 -10.97
N SER A 294 9.31 -4.93 -12.09
CA SER A 294 9.79 -3.78 -12.87
C SER A 294 9.57 -2.44 -12.15
N CYS A 295 8.44 -2.28 -11.44
CA CYS A 295 8.18 -1.14 -10.58
C CYS A 295 9.26 -1.03 -9.50
N HIS A 296 9.51 -2.12 -8.78
CA HIS A 296 10.58 -2.19 -7.79
C HIS A 296 11.94 -1.82 -8.39
N ALA A 297 12.29 -2.33 -9.57
CA ALA A 297 13.56 -2.04 -10.20
C ALA A 297 13.73 -0.55 -10.55
N ASN A 298 12.68 0.07 -11.09
CA ASN A 298 12.67 1.49 -11.44
C ASN A 298 12.79 2.37 -10.21
N GLU A 299 12.04 2.06 -9.17
CA GLU A 299 12.00 2.86 -7.94
C GLU A 299 13.28 2.74 -7.11
N ASN A 300 13.93 1.59 -7.18
CA ASN A 300 15.25 1.39 -6.60
C ASN A 300 16.32 2.31 -7.22
N GLN A 301 16.09 2.88 -8.40
CA GLN A 301 16.96 3.90 -9.00
C GLN A 301 16.84 5.24 -8.27
N ASP A 302 15.69 5.51 -7.64
CA ASP A 302 15.48 6.67 -6.77
C ASP A 302 16.08 6.48 -5.36
N GLY A 303 16.83 5.40 -5.15
CA GLY A 303 17.60 5.12 -3.94
C GLY A 303 17.06 3.95 -3.11
N LYS A 304 17.97 3.34 -2.35
CA LYS A 304 17.72 2.21 -1.44
C LYS A 304 18.14 2.59 -0.02
N SER A 305 17.60 1.89 0.98
CA SER A 305 17.88 2.13 2.40
C SER A 305 17.65 3.60 2.80
N LEU A 306 16.52 4.16 2.39
CA LEU A 306 16.09 5.52 2.68
C LEU A 306 15.45 5.60 4.06
N SER A 307 15.38 6.78 4.67
CA SER A 307 14.47 6.97 5.81
C SER A 307 13.02 6.89 5.35
N LEU A 308 12.10 6.63 6.28
CA LEU A 308 10.69 6.36 5.96
C LEU A 308 10.04 7.55 5.24
N GLU A 309 10.24 8.76 5.74
CA GLU A 309 9.69 9.98 5.11
C GLU A 309 10.23 10.18 3.68
N VAL A 310 11.54 10.00 3.48
CA VAL A 310 12.16 10.11 2.15
C VAL A 310 11.53 9.10 1.19
N ALA A 311 11.36 7.85 1.63
CA ALA A 311 10.78 6.80 0.81
C ALA A 311 9.34 7.15 0.39
N ILE A 312 8.51 7.62 1.32
CA ILE A 312 7.13 8.04 1.06
C ILE A 312 7.08 9.19 0.05
N LEU A 313 7.89 10.23 0.23
CA LEU A 313 7.87 11.42 -0.63
C LEU A 313 8.39 11.11 -2.05
N ARG A 314 9.42 10.26 -2.17
CA ARG A 314 9.88 9.78 -3.49
C ARG A 314 8.84 8.90 -4.17
N ALA A 315 8.23 7.99 -3.42
CA ALA A 315 7.14 7.16 -3.92
C ALA A 315 5.95 8.01 -4.41
N LYS A 316 5.58 9.07 -3.67
CA LYS A 316 4.56 10.03 -4.09
C LYS A 316 4.90 10.66 -5.44
N LYS A 317 6.10 11.23 -5.56
CA LYS A 317 6.58 11.89 -6.78
C LYS A 317 6.60 10.94 -7.98
N TYR A 318 7.07 9.70 -7.77
CA TYR A 318 7.07 8.66 -8.81
C TYR A 318 5.66 8.32 -9.28
N ASN A 319 4.75 8.05 -8.33
CA ASN A 319 3.37 7.71 -8.61
C ASN A 319 2.63 8.84 -9.34
N GLU A 320 2.75 10.08 -8.83
CA GLU A 320 2.15 11.27 -9.45
C GLU A 320 2.63 11.46 -10.88
N ARG A 321 3.94 11.33 -11.13
CA ARG A 321 4.53 11.43 -12.47
C ARG A 321 3.87 10.45 -13.43
N ASN A 322 3.79 9.17 -13.09
CA ASN A 322 3.24 8.14 -13.98
C ASN A 322 1.75 8.39 -14.26
N PHE A 323 0.98 8.80 -13.25
CA PHE A 323 -0.44 9.13 -13.40
C PHE A 323 -0.69 10.42 -14.20
N VAL A 324 0.23 11.39 -14.13
CA VAL A 324 0.19 12.60 -14.97
C VAL A 324 0.55 12.25 -16.42
N THR A 325 1.54 11.38 -16.66
CA THR A 325 1.89 10.90 -18.01
C THR A 325 0.68 10.31 -18.73
N CYS A 326 -0.12 9.48 -18.04
CA CYS A 326 -1.35 8.93 -18.61
C CYS A 326 -2.35 10.03 -19.02
N GLN A 327 -2.56 11.04 -18.16
CA GLN A 327 -3.44 12.17 -18.45
C GLN A 327 -2.94 13.03 -19.62
N THR A 328 -1.63 13.26 -19.70
CA THR A 328 -1.02 14.00 -20.80
C THR A 328 -1.18 13.23 -22.12
N GLN A 329 -0.95 11.91 -22.14
CA GLN A 329 -1.18 11.10 -23.34
C GLN A 329 -2.62 11.19 -23.83
N ASP A 330 -3.60 11.15 -22.93
CA ASP A 330 -5.01 11.36 -23.28
C ASP A 330 -5.28 12.71 -23.96
N GLN A 331 -4.61 13.78 -23.52
CA GLN A 331 -4.82 15.13 -24.05
C GLN A 331 -4.20 15.32 -25.45
N TYR A 332 -3.02 14.72 -25.70
CA TYR A 332 -2.23 14.99 -26.91
C TYR A 332 -2.36 13.89 -27.97
N VAL A 333 -2.42 12.61 -27.60
CA VAL A 333 -2.46 11.49 -28.56
C VAL A 333 -3.85 11.39 -29.22
N LYS A 334 -4.92 11.66 -28.47
CA LYS A 334 -6.30 11.67 -29.00
C LYS A 334 -6.60 12.83 -29.95
N ARG A 335 -5.73 13.85 -30.06
CA ARG A 335 -5.86 14.95 -31.02
C ARG A 335 -5.19 14.68 -32.38
N GLY A 336 -4.36 13.64 -32.49
CA GLY A 336 -3.56 13.34 -33.69
C GLY A 336 -4.01 12.14 -34.53
N GLN A 337 -4.98 11.34 -34.07
CA GLN A 337 -5.46 10.16 -34.81
C GLN A 337 -6.97 10.26 -35.07
N SER A 338 -7.34 10.62 -36.30
CA SER A 338 -8.64 10.27 -36.85
C SER A 338 -8.74 8.74 -36.94
N SER A 339 -9.88 8.20 -36.53
CA SER A 339 -10.34 6.82 -36.72
C SER A 339 -9.42 5.70 -36.23
N ASN A 340 -9.49 5.40 -34.94
CA ASN A 340 -9.76 4.04 -34.45
C ASN A 340 -10.39 4.17 -33.07
N LYS A 341 -11.54 3.51 -32.86
CA LYS A 341 -12.26 3.49 -31.59
C LYS A 341 -11.37 2.82 -30.54
N VAL A 342 -10.64 3.62 -29.79
CA VAL A 342 -10.06 3.23 -28.50
C VAL A 342 -11.16 3.47 -27.47
N GLU A 343 -11.66 2.41 -26.84
CA GLU A 343 -12.57 2.52 -25.69
C GLU A 343 -11.82 3.20 -24.54
N SER A 344 -11.86 4.53 -24.56
CA SER A 344 -11.57 5.36 -23.42
C SER A 344 -12.58 5.08 -22.31
N PHE A 345 -12.15 5.12 -21.05
CA PHE A 345 -12.97 5.26 -19.85
C PHE A 345 -14.38 5.76 -20.16
N THR A 346 -15.33 4.83 -20.32
CA THR A 346 -16.70 5.19 -20.64
C THR A 346 -17.39 5.54 -19.33
N ILE A 347 -17.32 6.81 -18.96
CA ILE A 347 -18.36 7.41 -18.12
C ILE A 347 -19.64 7.29 -18.97
N GLN A 348 -20.55 6.41 -18.57
CA GLN A 348 -21.85 6.26 -19.22
C GLN A 348 -22.55 7.63 -19.30
N LYS A 349 -22.56 8.23 -20.49
CA LYS A 349 -23.38 9.40 -20.79
C LYS A 349 -24.81 8.93 -21.03
N GLY A 350 -25.65 9.08 -20.01
CA GLY A 350 -27.10 9.03 -20.16
C GLY A 350 -27.57 10.08 -21.17
N ASN A 351 -28.52 9.67 -22.04
CA ASN A 351 -29.08 10.48 -23.10
C ASN A 351 -29.67 11.80 -22.60
N LYS A 352 -29.29 12.91 -23.22
CA LYS A 352 -29.92 14.22 -23.04
C LYS A 352 -31.33 14.21 -23.64
N SER A 353 -32.33 14.45 -22.80
CA SER A 353 -33.55 15.13 -23.23
C SER A 353 -33.63 16.48 -22.50
N ARG A 354 -33.73 17.56 -23.28
CA ARG A 354 -33.85 18.94 -22.79
C ARG A 354 -35.20 19.13 -22.11
N LYS A 355 -35.21 19.49 -20.82
CA LYS A 355 -36.25 20.35 -20.22
C LYS A 355 -35.62 21.35 -19.26
N VAL A 356 -36.19 22.55 -19.29
CA VAL A 356 -35.70 23.80 -18.71
C VAL A 356 -35.88 23.85 -17.18
N THR A 357 -34.84 24.38 -16.55
CA THR A 357 -34.64 24.96 -15.21
C THR A 357 -35.85 25.18 -14.29
N LYS A 358 -35.80 24.52 -13.12
CA LYS A 358 -35.88 25.06 -11.73
C LYS A 358 -35.99 23.86 -10.78
N ILE A 359 -35.53 24.00 -9.52
CA ILE A 359 -35.51 23.02 -8.41
C ILE A 359 -34.17 22.26 -8.29
N HIS A 360 -33.19 22.82 -7.57
CA HIS A 360 -32.05 22.10 -6.96
C HIS A 360 -31.26 22.99 -5.97
N VAL A 361 -31.96 23.68 -5.06
CA VAL A 361 -31.29 24.41 -3.94
C VAL A 361 -31.77 23.89 -2.59
N ILE A 362 -32.92 23.21 -2.54
CA ILE A 362 -33.52 22.70 -1.29
C ILE A 362 -32.88 21.35 -0.89
N ASP A 363 -32.53 20.49 -1.85
CA ASP A 363 -31.93 19.17 -1.59
C ASP A 363 -30.50 19.22 -1.01
N ASP A 364 -29.69 20.22 -1.40
CA ASP A 364 -28.31 20.35 -0.92
C ASP A 364 -28.24 20.83 0.52
N LEU A 365 -29.15 21.73 0.93
CA LEU A 365 -29.29 22.18 2.32
C LEU A 365 -29.77 21.05 3.25
N GLU A 366 -30.58 20.13 2.76
CA GLU A 366 -31.11 19.02 3.55
C GLU A 366 -30.05 17.91 3.74
N LYS A 367 -29.22 17.66 2.71
CA LYS A 367 -28.02 16.81 2.82
C LYS A 367 -26.98 17.41 3.77
N GLU A 368 -26.76 18.71 3.73
CA GLU A 368 -25.80 19.38 4.60
C GLU A 368 -26.26 19.33 6.07
N LYS A 369 -27.56 19.50 6.33
CA LYS A 369 -28.16 19.31 7.67
C LYS A 369 -28.03 17.87 8.18
N GLN A 370 -28.23 16.87 7.33
CA GLN A 370 -28.01 15.46 7.72
C GLN A 370 -26.54 15.17 8.04
N MET A 371 -25.61 15.74 7.28
CA MET A 371 -24.17 15.59 7.53
C MET A 371 -23.72 16.26 8.83
N ILE A 372 -24.29 17.42 9.17
CA ILE A 372 -24.02 18.10 10.45
C ILE A 372 -24.57 17.26 11.62
N SER A 373 -25.80 16.75 11.51
CA SER A 373 -26.39 15.89 12.55
C SER A 373 -25.60 14.59 12.76
N LEU A 374 -25.05 13.98 11.71
CA LEU A 374 -24.19 12.80 11.82
C LEU A 374 -22.85 13.12 12.50
N LYS A 375 -22.27 14.30 12.22
CA LYS A 375 -21.03 14.76 12.90
C LYS A 375 -21.27 15.02 14.38
N GLU A 376 -22.38 15.64 14.75
CA GLU A 376 -22.75 15.90 16.16
C GLU A 376 -22.93 14.59 16.93
N LYS A 377 -23.64 13.60 16.35
CA LYS A 377 -23.79 12.27 16.97
C LYS A 377 -22.46 11.54 17.16
N LYS A 378 -21.53 11.68 16.21
CA LYS A 378 -20.20 11.08 16.32
C LYS A 378 -19.39 11.71 17.45
N LEU A 379 -19.45 13.04 17.58
CA LEU A 379 -18.78 13.77 18.66
C LEU A 379 -19.35 13.40 20.03
N GLU A 380 -20.68 13.23 20.14
CA GLU A 380 -21.33 12.80 21.38
C GLU A 380 -20.94 11.35 21.79
N LEU A 381 -20.71 10.47 20.81
CA LEU A 381 -20.20 9.12 21.03
C LEU A 381 -18.75 9.15 21.52
N GLU A 382 -17.88 9.93 20.90
CA GLU A 382 -16.48 10.11 21.31
C GLU A 382 -16.39 10.70 22.74
N GLU A 383 -17.24 11.67 23.09
CA GLU A 383 -17.31 12.20 24.46
C GLU A 383 -17.77 11.16 25.50
N LYS A 384 -18.71 10.27 25.13
CA LYS A 384 -19.16 9.18 26.01
C LYS A 384 -18.06 8.14 26.22
N GLU A 385 -17.30 7.80 25.18
CA GLU A 385 -16.15 6.90 25.28
C GLU A 385 -15.06 7.48 26.19
N LEU A 386 -14.71 8.76 26.01
CA LEU A 386 -13.76 9.46 26.87
C LEU A 386 -14.20 9.52 28.34
N LYS A 387 -15.50 9.72 28.61
CA LYS A 387 -16.04 9.66 29.98
C LYS A 387 -15.95 8.26 30.57
N LEU A 388 -16.21 7.22 29.78
CA LEU A 388 -16.09 5.83 30.23
C LEU A 388 -14.63 5.48 30.55
N GLU A 389 -13.70 5.92 29.72
CA GLU A 389 -12.27 5.69 29.92
C GLU A 389 -11.72 6.41 31.15
N LYS A 390 -12.14 7.66 31.39
CA LYS A 390 -11.83 8.37 32.65
C LYS A 390 -12.36 7.63 33.88
N LYS A 391 -13.59 7.11 33.82
CA LYS A 391 -14.18 6.36 34.93
C LYS A 391 -13.46 5.04 35.20
N LYS A 392 -12.96 4.36 34.15
CA LYS A 392 -12.12 3.15 34.29
C LYS A 392 -10.81 3.46 35.00
N LEU A 393 -10.14 4.54 34.59
CA LEU A 393 -8.89 5.00 35.22
C LEU A 393 -9.07 5.39 36.69
N GLU A 394 -10.21 5.98 37.04
CA GLU A 394 -10.54 6.35 38.42
C GLU A 394 -10.76 5.11 39.30
N LEU A 395 -11.53 4.14 38.82
CA LEU A 395 -11.71 2.84 39.51
C LEU A 395 -10.39 2.08 39.67
N GLU A 396 -9.49 2.17 38.70
CA GLU A 396 -8.18 1.54 38.78
C GLU A 396 -7.28 2.20 39.83
N LYS A 397 -7.34 3.53 39.96
CA LYS A 397 -6.67 4.26 41.04
C LYS A 397 -7.21 3.89 42.41
N GLU A 398 -8.53 3.85 42.58
CA GLU A 398 -9.16 3.42 43.84
C GLU A 398 -8.74 2.00 44.20
N ARG A 399 -8.71 1.07 43.22
CA ARG A 399 -8.26 -0.31 43.44
C ARG A 399 -6.81 -0.35 43.93
N LEU A 400 -5.92 0.46 43.33
CA LEU A 400 -4.52 0.54 43.73
C LEU A 400 -4.33 1.12 45.13
N GLU A 401 -5.10 2.14 45.51
CA GLU A 401 -5.09 2.70 46.86
C GLU A 401 -5.60 1.71 47.91
N LEU A 402 -6.65 0.95 47.58
CA LEU A 402 -7.19 -0.10 48.45
C LEU A 402 -6.18 -1.25 48.62
N LEU A 403 -5.41 -1.58 47.57
CA LEU A 403 -4.34 -2.57 47.63
C LEU A 403 -3.18 -2.11 48.54
N LYS A 404 -2.80 -0.82 48.45
CA LYS A 404 -1.79 -0.22 49.34
C LYS A 404 -2.25 -0.19 50.78
N SER A 405 -3.50 0.19 51.04
CA SER A 405 -4.07 0.20 52.40
C SER A 405 -4.15 -1.21 53.00
N LYS A 406 -4.47 -2.24 52.19
CA LYS A 406 -4.42 -3.65 52.64
C LYS A 406 -3.01 -4.13 52.99
N GLN A 407 -1.99 -3.69 52.25
CA GLN A 407 -0.58 -3.97 52.56
C GLN A 407 -0.12 -3.27 53.84
N GLU A 408 -0.58 -2.03 54.10
CA GLU A 408 -0.27 -1.28 55.32
C GLU A 408 -0.99 -1.82 56.57
N LEU A 409 -2.17 -2.43 56.41
CA LEU A 409 -2.95 -3.05 57.49
C LEU A 409 -2.57 -4.52 57.78
N GLY A 410 -1.53 -5.06 57.13
CA GLY A 410 -0.99 -6.38 57.44
C GLY A 410 -1.86 -7.58 57.04
N PHE A 411 -2.86 -7.39 56.18
CA PHE A 411 -3.60 -8.50 55.58
C PHE A 411 -2.86 -9.03 54.35
N THR A 412 -2.07 -10.08 54.55
CA THR A 412 -1.62 -10.95 53.45
C THR A 412 -2.76 -11.90 53.06
N GLU A 413 -3.11 -11.94 51.77
CA GLU A 413 -3.71 -13.15 51.17
C GLU A 413 -2.67 -14.26 51.07
#